data_AF-A0A0R2HKR1-F1
#
_entry.id   AF-A0A0R2HKR1-F1
#
_cell.length_a   1.000
_cell.length_b   1.000
_cell.length_c   1.000
_cell.angle_alpha   90.00
_cell.angle_beta   90.00
_cell.angle_gamma   90.00
#
_symmetry.space_group_name_H-M   'P 1'
#
loop_
_entity.id
_entity.type
_entity.pdbx_description
1 polymer ?
#
loop_
_entity_poly.entity_id
_entity_poly.type
_entity_poly.pdbx_seq_one_letter_code
_entity_poly.pdbx_strand_id
1 'polypeptide(L)'
;MELFDKESLYEIKKATTTQYYVPAELFDGMQYKLVRLEVKWAYVACLNVMIKHAQYDKKNLAFIKDDSPAIIESLKVLANKTVDREKIAGYLSEMEDEKLIVRDGKNIYLRKIVSIF
;
A
#
# COMPACT_ATOMS: atom_id res chain seq x y z
N MET A 1 -9.28 -10.30 6.99
CA MET A 1 -8.12 -9.58 6.43
C MET A 1 -7.60 -8.67 7.53
N GLU A 2 -6.32 -8.76 7.87
CA GLU A 2 -5.72 -7.81 8.80
C GLU A 2 -5.37 -6.53 8.04
N LEU A 3 -5.84 -5.38 8.53
CA LEU A 3 -5.59 -4.07 7.95
C LEU A 3 -4.60 -3.31 8.84
N PHE A 4 -3.96 -2.28 8.29
CA PHE A 4 -3.12 -1.41 9.11
C PHE A 4 -3.97 -0.59 10.08
N ASP A 5 -3.54 -0.56 11.33
CA ASP A 5 -4.03 0.33 12.37
C ASP A 5 -2.95 1.37 12.73
N LYS A 6 -3.34 2.31 13.59
CA LYS A 6 -2.44 3.37 14.08
C LYS A 6 -1.19 2.83 14.76
N GLU A 7 -1.31 1.78 15.56
CA GLU A 7 -0.19 1.20 16.32
C GLU A 7 0.80 0.49 15.39
N SER A 8 0.30 -0.35 14.48
CA SER A 8 1.11 -1.03 13.46
C SER A 8 1.90 -0.05 12.60
N LEU A 9 1.27 1.05 12.17
CA LEU A 9 1.97 2.08 11.40
C LEU A 9 3.03 2.80 12.24
N TYR A 10 2.77 3.03 13.53
CA TYR A 10 3.73 3.65 14.43
C TYR A 10 4.96 2.77 14.64
N GLU A 11 4.76 1.47 14.83
CA GLU A 11 5.85 0.48 14.91
C GLU A 11 6.67 0.44 13.63
N ILE A 12 6.02 0.37 12.47
CA ILE A 12 6.70 0.37 11.18
C ILE A 12 7.48 1.68 11.00
N LYS A 13 6.89 2.83 11.32
CA LYS A 13 7.57 4.12 11.21
C LYS A 13 8.79 4.23 12.13
N LYS A 14 8.75 3.59 13.30
CA LYS A 14 9.86 3.55 14.25
C LYS A 14 10.95 2.55 13.81
N ALA A 15 10.55 1.42 13.23
CA ALA A 15 11.47 0.39 12.73
C ALA A 15 12.11 0.77 11.38
N THR A 16 11.43 1.57 10.57
CA THR A 16 11.90 2.01 9.25
C THR A 16 12.83 3.20 9.39
N THR A 17 14.14 2.94 9.38
CA THR A 17 15.20 3.96 9.26
C THR A 17 15.47 4.37 7.81
N THR A 18 14.92 3.64 6.84
CA THR A 18 15.06 3.90 5.40
C THR A 18 13.98 4.86 4.86
N GLN A 19 14.22 5.44 3.68
CA GLN A 19 13.28 6.40 3.07
C GLN A 19 11.93 5.77 2.67
N TYR A 20 11.91 4.45 2.44
CA TYR A 20 10.73 3.66 2.10
C TYR A 20 10.71 2.32 2.87
N TYR A 21 9.51 1.89 3.24
CA TYR A 21 9.22 0.56 3.78
C TYR A 21 8.74 -0.37 2.67
N VAL A 22 9.36 -1.55 2.55
CA VAL A 22 9.06 -2.54 1.51
C VAL A 22 8.90 -3.92 2.17
N PRO A 23 7.71 -4.54 2.15
CA PRO A 23 7.53 -5.87 2.71
C PRO A 23 8.18 -6.93 1.81
N ALA A 24 9.20 -7.64 2.30
CA ALA A 24 9.88 -8.70 1.53
C ALA A 24 8.91 -9.81 1.09
N GLU A 25 7.99 -10.20 1.98
CA GLU A 25 6.94 -11.19 1.72
C GLU A 25 6.12 -10.89 0.46
N LEU A 26 5.89 -9.60 0.13
CA LEU A 26 5.16 -9.23 -1.09
C LEU A 26 5.90 -9.66 -2.37
N PHE A 27 7.24 -9.67 -2.33
CA PHE A 27 8.08 -10.00 -3.47
C PHE A 27 8.46 -11.48 -3.48
N ASP A 28 8.80 -12.04 -2.32
CA ASP A 28 9.34 -13.39 -2.17
C ASP A 28 8.27 -14.45 -1.79
N GLY A 29 7.13 -14.02 -1.23
CA GLY A 29 6.08 -14.91 -0.78
C GLY A 29 5.35 -15.62 -1.92
N MET A 30 5.19 -16.94 -1.81
CA MET A 30 4.49 -17.75 -2.82
C MET A 30 3.06 -17.27 -3.10
N GLN A 31 2.38 -16.75 -2.07
CA GLN A 31 1.02 -16.21 -2.15
C GLN A 31 0.91 -14.98 -3.07
N TYR A 32 2.01 -14.26 -3.32
CA TYR A 32 2.05 -13.08 -4.20
C TYR A 32 2.88 -13.33 -5.46
N LYS A 33 3.22 -14.58 -5.77
CA LYS A 33 4.07 -14.93 -6.92
C LYS A 33 3.42 -14.57 -8.26
N LEU A 34 2.10 -14.64 -8.35
CA LEU A 34 1.35 -14.31 -9.56
C LEU A 34 1.03 -12.82 -9.69
N VAL A 35 1.16 -12.05 -8.60
CA VAL A 35 0.93 -10.60 -8.60
C VAL A 35 2.01 -9.93 -9.45
N ARG A 36 1.59 -9.08 -10.39
CA ARG A 36 2.51 -8.34 -11.28
C ARG A 36 3.40 -7.40 -10.48
N LEU A 37 4.64 -7.22 -10.94
CA LEU A 37 5.61 -6.37 -10.26
C LEU A 37 5.10 -4.93 -10.11
N GLU A 38 4.41 -4.40 -11.11
CA GLU A 38 3.77 -3.07 -11.05
C GLU A 38 2.74 -2.94 -9.92
N VAL A 39 1.92 -3.98 -9.71
CA VAL A 39 0.90 -4.02 -8.65
C VAL A 39 1.57 -4.10 -7.27
N LYS A 40 2.66 -4.87 -7.15
CA LYS A 40 3.49 -4.89 -5.92
C LYS A 40 4.05 -3.52 -5.60
N TRP A 41 4.61 -2.81 -6.59
CA TRP A 41 5.10 -1.45 -6.39
C TRP A 41 3.99 -0.45 -6.08
N ALA A 42 2.80 -0.61 -6.66
CA ALA A 42 1.63 0.20 -6.33
C ALA A 42 1.23 0.03 -4.87
N TYR A 43 1.21 -1.20 -4.36
CA TYR A 43 0.97 -1.47 -2.95
C TYR A 43 2.04 -0.79 -2.07
N VAL A 44 3.33 -0.93 -2.41
CA VAL A 44 4.43 -0.30 -1.67
C VAL A 44 4.29 1.22 -1.65
N ALA A 45 3.93 1.84 -2.78
CA ALA A 45 3.68 3.27 -2.86
C ALA A 45 2.55 3.70 -1.92
N CYS A 46 1.39 3.03 -1.99
CA CYS A 46 0.26 3.28 -1.12
C CYS A 46 0.63 3.11 0.37
N LEU A 47 1.42 2.10 0.70
CA LEU A 47 1.89 1.85 2.07
C LEU A 47 2.78 2.97 2.59
N ASN A 48 3.71 3.46 1.77
CA ASN A 48 4.59 4.55 2.17
C ASN A 48 3.83 5.88 2.31
N VAL A 49 2.85 6.13 1.45
CA VAL A 49 1.94 7.26 1.60
C VAL A 49 1.11 7.12 2.87
N MET A 50 0.63 5.92 3.18
CA MET A 50 -0.10 5.64 4.42
C MET A 50 0.77 5.87 5.65
N ILE A 51 2.02 5.40 5.67
CA ILE A 51 2.94 5.63 6.81
C ILE A 51 3.17 7.13 7.06
N LYS A 52 3.16 7.97 6.02
CA LYS A 52 3.41 9.42 6.11
C LYS A 52 2.16 10.25 6.34
N HIS A 53 1.05 9.90 5.68
CA HIS A 53 -0.16 10.70 5.55
C HIS A 53 -1.46 9.91 5.84
N ALA A 54 -1.38 8.78 6.57
CA ALA A 54 -2.57 8.03 6.98
C ALA A 54 -3.58 8.92 7.70
N GLN A 55 -4.84 8.70 7.36
CA GLN A 55 -5.98 9.11 8.15
C GLN A 55 -6.49 7.90 8.93
N TYR A 56 -7.22 8.14 10.00
CA TYR A 56 -7.72 7.09 10.88
C TYR A 56 -9.23 7.18 10.99
N ASP A 57 -9.89 6.03 10.87
CA ASP A 57 -11.34 5.95 11.06
C ASP A 57 -11.69 5.89 12.56
N LYS A 58 -12.99 5.75 12.87
CA LYS A 58 -13.47 5.63 14.27
C LYS A 58 -12.99 4.35 14.98
N LYS A 59 -12.50 3.35 14.24
CA LYS A 59 -11.94 2.09 14.73
C LYS A 59 -10.41 2.10 14.78
N ASN A 60 -9.76 3.26 14.58
CA ASN A 60 -8.31 3.42 14.48
C ASN A 60 -7.66 2.69 13.29
N LEU A 61 -8.44 2.30 12.29
CA LEU A 61 -7.93 1.72 11.06
C LEU A 61 -7.35 2.83 10.19
N ALA A 62 -6.15 2.58 9.67
CA ALA A 62 -5.48 3.51 8.79
C ALA A 62 -6.02 3.39 7.37
N PHE A 63 -6.31 4.54 6.78
CA PHE A 63 -6.73 4.65 5.40
C PHE A 63 -6.06 5.82 4.70
N ILE A 64 -5.99 5.74 3.38
CA ILE A 64 -5.58 6.83 2.50
C ILE A 64 -6.69 7.10 1.49
N LYS A 65 -6.70 8.29 0.88
CA LYS A 65 -7.64 8.58 -0.21
C LYS A 65 -7.02 8.23 -1.55
N ASP A 66 -7.81 7.64 -2.43
CA ASP A 66 -7.43 7.28 -3.81
C ASP A 66 -7.03 8.50 -4.65
N ASP A 67 -7.61 9.67 -4.36
CA ASP A 67 -7.29 10.95 -4.99
C ASP A 67 -6.02 11.63 -4.45
N SER A 68 -5.28 10.99 -3.54
CA SER A 68 -4.06 11.53 -2.97
C SER A 68 -2.94 11.63 -4.02
N PRO A 69 -2.45 12.85 -4.36
CA PRO A 69 -1.36 13.03 -5.32
C PRO A 69 -0.08 12.31 -4.90
N ALA A 70 0.10 12.11 -3.60
CA ALA A 70 1.26 11.42 -3.03
C ALA A 70 1.37 9.96 -3.50
N ILE A 71 0.26 9.29 -3.81
CA ILE A 71 0.27 7.93 -4.38
C ILE A 71 0.89 7.96 -5.76
N ILE A 72 0.49 8.93 -6.59
CA ILE A 72 0.99 9.11 -7.96
C ILE A 72 2.49 9.41 -7.94
N GLU A 73 2.91 10.33 -7.08
CA GLU A 73 4.32 10.72 -6.94
C GLU A 73 5.18 9.54 -6.45
N SER A 74 4.72 8.83 -5.41
CA SER A 74 5.43 7.67 -4.87
C SER A 74 5.55 6.56 -5.90
N LEU A 75 4.48 6.29 -6.67
CA LEU A 75 4.49 5.32 -7.76
C LEU A 75 5.46 5.70 -8.88
N LYS A 76 5.49 6.97 -9.30
CA LYS A 76 6.43 7.45 -10.33
C LYS A 76 7.88 7.25 -9.90
N VAL A 77 8.19 7.52 -8.64
CA VAL A 77 9.54 7.33 -8.08
C VAL A 77 9.90 5.85 -7.98
N LEU A 78 8.99 5.01 -7.45
CA LEU A 78 9.27 3.59 -7.21
C LEU A 78 9.26 2.75 -8.49
N ALA A 79 8.31 3.00 -9.41
CA ALA A 79 8.17 2.25 -10.64
C ALA A 79 9.07 2.79 -11.77
N ASN A 80 9.73 3.93 -11.58
CA ASN A 80 10.55 4.64 -12.58
C ASN A 80 9.88 4.72 -13.98
N LYS A 81 8.56 4.92 -14.00
CA LYS A 81 7.72 4.94 -15.20
C LYS A 81 6.74 6.12 -15.14
N THR A 82 6.29 6.58 -16.30
CA THR A 82 5.17 7.51 -16.42
C THR A 82 3.87 6.79 -16.06
N VAL A 83 3.47 6.93 -14.80
CA VAL A 83 2.20 6.41 -14.28
C VAL A 83 1.12 7.49 -14.38
N ASP A 84 0.05 7.17 -15.10
CA ASP A 84 -1.13 8.01 -15.31
C ASP A 84 -2.25 7.61 -14.34
N ARG A 85 -3.22 8.51 -14.11
CA ARG A 85 -4.35 8.23 -13.19
C ARG A 85 -5.13 6.98 -13.57
N GLU A 86 -5.32 6.71 -14.87
CA GLU A 86 -6.00 5.50 -15.35
C GLU A 86 -5.24 4.22 -14.99
N LYS A 87 -3.91 4.23 -15.09
CA LYS A 87 -3.08 3.08 -14.69
C LYS A 87 -3.17 2.82 -13.19
N ILE A 88 -3.21 3.88 -12.38
CA ILE A 88 -3.37 3.76 -10.92
C ILE A 88 -4.72 3.14 -10.59
N ALA A 89 -5.80 3.58 -11.25
CA ALA A 89 -7.12 2.96 -11.08
C ALA A 89 -7.10 1.47 -11.47
N GLY A 90 -6.37 1.10 -12.52
CA GLY A 90 -6.11 -0.30 -12.89
C GLY A 90 -5.39 -1.06 -11.78
N TYR A 91 -4.27 -0.54 -11.28
CA TYR A 91 -3.50 -1.17 -10.19
C TYR A 91 -4.31 -1.28 -8.90
N LEU A 92 -5.12 -0.29 -8.55
CA LEU A 92 -6.02 -0.34 -7.40
C LEU A 92 -7.07 -1.45 -7.55
N SER A 93 -7.59 -1.64 -8.76
CA SER A 93 -8.55 -2.72 -9.02
C SER A 93 -7.87 -4.10 -8.94
N GLU A 94 -6.69 -4.26 -9.54
CA GLU A 94 -5.90 -5.49 -9.42
C GLU A 94 -5.51 -5.77 -7.95
N MET A 95 -5.13 -4.75 -7.18
CA MET A 95 -4.83 -4.90 -5.75
C MET A 95 -6.06 -5.34 -4.94
N GLU A 96 -7.25 -4.91 -5.31
CA GLU A 96 -8.48 -5.33 -4.65
C GLU A 96 -8.82 -6.79 -4.99
N ASP A 97 -8.66 -7.19 -6.25
CA ASP A 97 -8.84 -8.57 -6.72
C ASP A 97 -7.87 -9.54 -6.01
N GLU A 98 -6.61 -9.11 -5.85
CA GLU A 98 -5.56 -9.83 -5.11
C GLU A 98 -5.71 -9.74 -3.59
N LYS A 99 -6.76 -9.08 -3.09
CA LYS A 99 -7.04 -8.90 -1.66
C LYS A 99 -5.85 -8.27 -0.91
N LEU A 100 -5.19 -7.30 -1.54
CA LEU A 100 -4.12 -6.48 -0.97
C LEU A 100 -4.67 -5.17 -0.38
N ILE A 101 -5.79 -4.69 -0.91
CA ILE A 101 -6.47 -3.50 -0.40
C ILE A 101 -7.97 -3.75 -0.24
N VAL A 102 -8.62 -2.89 0.53
CA VAL A 102 -10.08 -2.78 0.61
C VAL A 102 -10.45 -1.34 0.33
N ARG A 103 -11.37 -1.12 -0.62
CA ARG A 103 -11.92 0.20 -0.91
C ARG A 103 -13.26 0.38 -0.22
N ASP A 104 -13.43 1.50 0.49
CA ASP A 104 -14.72 1.97 1.01
C ASP A 104 -14.96 3.40 0.49
N GLY A 105 -15.66 3.49 -0.63
CA GLY A 105 -15.78 4.74 -1.39
C GLY A 105 -14.42 5.24 -1.86
N LYS A 106 -14.00 6.41 -1.36
CA LYS A 106 -12.67 6.99 -1.63
C LYS A 106 -11.57 6.53 -0.67
N ASN A 107 -11.93 5.84 0.40
CA ASN A 107 -10.98 5.41 1.42
C ASN A 107 -10.39 4.06 1.02
N ILE A 108 -9.07 3.99 0.95
CA ILE A 108 -8.32 2.77 0.70
C ILE A 108 -7.68 2.32 2.00
N TYR A 109 -8.03 1.12 2.42
CA TYR A 109 -7.41 0.41 3.53
C TYR A 109 -6.43 -0.61 2.97
N LEU A 110 -5.22 -0.63 3.49
CA LEU A 110 -4.20 -1.58 3.05
C LEU A 110 -4.20 -2.81 3.96
N ARG A 111 -4.08 -3.98 3.36
CA ARG A 111 -3.86 -5.23 4.08
C ARG A 111 -2.47 -5.25 4.66
N LYS A 112 -2.36 -5.63 5.93
CA LYS A 112 -1.07 -5.90 6.57
C LYS A 112 -0.43 -7.14 5.95
N ILE A 113 0.72 -6.97 5.33
CA ILE A 113 1.57 -8.07 4.89
C ILE A 113 2.57 -8.33 6.00
N VAL A 114 2.22 -9.24 6.91
CA VAL A 114 3.12 -9.74 7.95
C VAL A 114 3.84 -10.95 7.37
N SER A 115 5.17 -10.97 7.44
CA SER A 115 5.92 -12.19 7.13
C SER A 115 5.61 -13.19 8.25
N ILE A 116 4.95 -14.28 7.89
CA ILE A 116 4.64 -15.37 8.82
C ILE A 116 5.93 -16.18 8.89
N PHE A 117 6.83 -15.81 9.79
CA PHE A 117 7.96 -16.65 10.19
C PHE A 117 7.53 -17.59 11.30
#